data_AF-A0A7C4K2F5-F1
#
_entry.id   AF-A0A7C4K2F5-F1
#
_cell.length_a   1.000
_cell.length_b   1.000
_cell.length_c   1.000
_cell.angle_alpha   90.00
_cell.angle_beta   90.00
_cell.angle_gamma   90.00
#
_symmetry.space_group_name_H-M   'P 1'
#
loop_
_entity.id
_entity.type
_entity.pdbx_description
1 polymer ?
#
loop_
_entity_poly.entity_id
_entity_poly.type
_entity_poly.pdbx_seq_one_letter_code
_entity_poly.pdbx_strand_id
1 'polypeptide(L)'
;MIKKKIPLYIMPAYPAMAIITAYFLIKSPWEKIKKWNEIFISVLLFALTTAGVLYFDLNKAFIVISLIPLIFLKFDIKYAPAIGMLIFYVFLATAILPYLETYRQTKNLGQFIKELDPKGEYKTYQVGHFHHSLPFYAERKIIRDQTPEKNSLVIFEIGKFDGCEPIKRFYLYKGSESRLFKFLMDSKKGRNFSEFGVCVYL
;
A
#
# COMPACT_ATOMS: atom_id res chain seq x y z
N MET A 1 5.13 14.07 -21.46
CA MET A 1 4.12 13.68 -20.45
C MET A 1 4.38 14.41 -19.14
N ILE A 2 3.67 15.50 -18.89
CA ILE A 2 3.75 16.21 -17.60
C ILE A 2 3.07 15.33 -16.55
N LYS A 3 3.88 14.76 -15.66
CA LYS A 3 3.42 14.05 -14.46
C LYS A 3 2.50 15.00 -13.70
N LYS A 4 1.21 14.66 -13.61
CA LYS A 4 0.23 15.28 -12.69
C LYS A 4 0.63 14.97 -11.24
N LYS A 5 1.78 15.47 -10.79
CA LYS A 5 2.15 15.51 -9.37
C LYS A 5 1.47 16.74 -8.80
N ILE A 6 0.57 16.55 -7.85
CA ILE A 6 0.04 17.64 -7.05
C ILE A 6 1.25 18.36 -6.45
N PRO A 7 1.41 19.68 -6.69
CA PRO A 7 2.55 20.40 -6.17
C PRO A 7 2.60 20.30 -4.65
N LEU A 8 3.78 20.03 -4.09
CA LEU A 8 3.95 19.73 -2.67
C LEU A 8 3.41 20.84 -1.75
N TYR A 9 3.45 22.09 -2.21
CA TYR A 9 2.94 23.26 -1.49
C TYR A 9 1.41 23.34 -1.41
N ILE A 10 0.67 22.59 -2.25
CA ILE A 10 -0.80 22.52 -2.18
C ILE A 10 -1.23 21.45 -1.15
N MET A 11 -0.40 20.46 -0.84
CA MET A 11 -0.75 19.39 0.12
C MET A 11 -1.21 19.92 1.50
N PRO A 12 -0.53 20.91 2.11
CA PRO A 12 -0.99 21.52 3.36
C PRO A 12 -2.26 22.38 3.20
N ALA A 13 -2.55 22.86 1.99
CA ALA A 13 -3.73 23.68 1.72
C ALA A 13 -5.03 22.85 1.65
N TYR A 14 -4.97 21.55 1.34
CA TYR A 14 -6.17 20.70 1.27
C TYR A 14 -6.90 20.57 2.61
N PRO A 15 -6.24 20.30 3.77
CA PRO A 15 -6.91 20.32 5.07
C PRO A 15 -7.59 21.65 5.36
N ALA A 16 -6.91 22.77 5.13
CA ALA A 16 -7.46 24.11 5.36
C ALA A 16 -8.67 24.38 4.44
N MET A 17 -8.56 24.07 3.15
CA MET A 17 -9.68 24.19 2.21
C MET A 17 -10.83 23.25 2.55
N ALA A 18 -10.56 22.03 3.02
CA ALA A 18 -11.61 21.10 3.46
C ALA A 18 -12.38 21.66 4.67
N ILE A 19 -11.69 22.27 5.64
CA ILE A 19 -12.33 22.92 6.80
C ILE A 19 -13.18 24.12 6.35
N ILE A 20 -12.61 24.99 5.51
CA ILE A 20 -13.31 26.19 5.01
C ILE A 20 -14.55 25.78 4.20
N THR A 21 -14.40 24.84 3.27
CA THR A 21 -15.52 24.35 2.45
C THR A 21 -16.57 23.65 3.31
N ALA A 22 -16.18 22.84 4.29
CA ALA A 22 -17.10 22.22 5.23
C ALA A 22 -17.90 23.28 6.01
N TYR A 23 -17.25 24.35 6.49
CA TYR A 23 -17.93 25.45 7.18
C TYR A 23 -18.98 26.15 6.31
N PHE A 24 -18.63 26.48 5.07
CA PHE A 24 -19.58 27.07 4.11
C PHE A 24 -20.74 26.12 3.80
N LEU A 25 -20.46 24.84 3.60
CA LEU A 25 -21.49 23.83 3.33
C LEU A 25 -22.42 23.64 4.52
N ILE A 26 -21.89 23.61 5.76
CA ILE A 26 -22.71 23.50 6.98
C ILE A 26 -23.65 24.69 7.14
N LYS A 27 -23.22 25.91 6.78
CA LYS A 27 -24.04 27.12 6.87
C LYS A 27 -25.04 27.31 5.73
N SER A 28 -24.92 26.56 4.63
CA SER A 28 -25.81 26.65 3.48
C SER A 28 -27.23 26.15 3.82
N PRO A 29 -28.33 26.71 3.27
CA PRO A 29 -29.70 26.30 3.58
C PRO A 29 -30.12 24.94 2.96
N TRP A 30 -29.21 24.20 2.32
CA TRP A 30 -29.50 22.98 1.57
C TRP A 30 -29.66 21.70 2.42
N GLU A 31 -30.51 21.74 3.45
CA GLU A 31 -30.65 20.65 4.43
C GLU A 31 -31.02 19.28 3.81
N LYS A 32 -31.87 19.26 2.77
CA LYS A 32 -32.21 18.01 2.07
C LYS A 32 -30.99 17.38 1.40
N ILE A 33 -30.15 18.18 0.75
CA ILE A 33 -28.96 17.69 0.04
C ILE A 33 -27.92 17.18 1.04
N LYS A 34 -27.73 17.88 2.17
CA LYS A 34 -26.84 17.44 3.26
C LYS A 34 -27.25 16.06 3.78
N LYS A 35 -28.53 15.90 4.13
CA LYS A 35 -29.07 14.63 4.66
C LYS A 35 -28.88 13.48 3.67
N TRP A 36 -29.14 13.70 2.39
CA TRP A 36 -28.91 12.68 1.36
C TRP A 36 -27.44 12.34 1.19
N ASN A 37 -26.55 13.34 1.25
CA ASN A 37 -25.11 13.12 1.18
C ASN A 37 -24.60 12.32 2.39
N GLU A 38 -25.08 12.61 3.60
CA GLU A 38 -24.74 11.85 4.81
C GLU A 38 -25.15 10.38 4.68
N ILE A 39 -26.40 10.12 4.26
CA ILE A 39 -26.89 8.75 4.00
C ILE A 39 -26.05 8.08 2.92
N PHE A 40 -25.79 8.77 1.81
CA PHE A 40 -25.04 8.23 0.68
C PHE A 40 -23.62 7.84 1.08
N ILE A 41 -22.90 8.70 1.81
CA ILE A 41 -21.53 8.39 2.27
C ILE A 41 -21.53 7.19 3.21
N SER A 42 -22.45 7.13 4.18
CA SER A 42 -22.54 6.00 5.11
C SER A 42 -22.84 4.69 4.38
N VAL A 43 -23.77 4.68 3.42
CA VAL A 43 -24.10 3.50 2.60
C VAL A 43 -22.93 3.11 1.70
N LEU A 44 -22.24 4.09 1.10
CA LEU A 44 -21.07 3.84 0.26
C LEU A 44 -19.94 3.18 1.05
N LEU A 45 -19.62 3.68 2.24
CA LEU A 45 -18.58 3.10 3.10
C LEU A 45 -18.94 1.68 3.57
N PHE A 46 -20.22 1.44 3.89
CA PHE A 46 -20.72 0.10 4.18
C PHE A 46 -20.58 -0.83 2.97
N ALA A 47 -20.96 -0.38 1.77
CA ALA A 47 -20.85 -1.17 0.56
C ALA A 47 -19.38 -1.49 0.22
N LEU A 48 -18.47 -0.50 0.35
CA LEU A 48 -17.05 -0.68 0.10
C LEU A 48 -16.39 -1.65 1.10
N THR A 49 -16.69 -1.52 2.40
CA THR A 49 -16.20 -2.49 3.39
C THR A 49 -16.71 -3.89 3.09
N THR A 50 -18.00 -4.04 2.81
CA THR A 50 -18.61 -5.34 2.51
C THR A 50 -18.02 -5.97 1.26
N ALA A 51 -17.91 -5.21 0.16
CA ALA A 51 -17.28 -5.67 -1.07
C ALA A 51 -15.82 -6.06 -0.83
N GLY A 52 -15.06 -5.27 -0.07
CA GLY A 52 -13.69 -5.59 0.29
C GLY A 52 -13.58 -6.89 1.10
N VAL A 53 -14.39 -7.04 2.15
CA VAL A 53 -14.38 -8.26 2.97
C VAL A 53 -14.71 -9.50 2.15
N LEU A 54 -15.75 -9.45 1.31
CA LEU A 54 -16.15 -10.60 0.50
C LEU A 54 -15.16 -10.91 -0.61
N TYR A 55 -14.63 -9.89 -1.30
CA TYR A 55 -13.71 -10.11 -2.43
C TYR A 55 -12.33 -10.61 -1.99
N PHE A 56 -11.84 -10.14 -0.84
CA PHE A 56 -10.55 -10.55 -0.29
C PHE A 56 -10.63 -11.70 0.73
N ASP A 57 -11.83 -12.28 0.93
CA ASP A 57 -12.07 -13.38 1.88
C ASP A 57 -11.60 -13.04 3.31
N LEU A 58 -11.85 -11.79 3.75
CA LEU A 58 -11.42 -11.29 5.07
C LEU A 58 -12.42 -11.69 6.17
N ASN A 59 -12.09 -11.38 7.42
CA ASN A 59 -12.97 -11.64 8.56
C ASN A 59 -14.32 -10.90 8.43
N LYS A 60 -15.41 -11.66 8.43
CA LYS A 60 -16.80 -11.16 8.31
C LYS A 60 -17.22 -10.23 9.46
N ALA A 61 -16.51 -10.23 10.60
CA ALA A 61 -16.74 -9.29 11.69
C ALA A 61 -16.69 -7.82 11.23
N PHE A 62 -15.86 -7.48 10.23
CA PHE A 62 -15.77 -6.12 9.70
C PHE A 62 -17.06 -5.67 9.00
N ILE A 63 -17.86 -6.58 8.43
CA ILE A 63 -19.18 -6.27 7.87
C ILE A 63 -20.16 -5.88 8.99
N VAL A 64 -20.11 -6.61 10.11
CA VAL A 64 -20.98 -6.33 11.25
C VAL A 64 -20.64 -4.96 11.85
N ILE A 65 -19.35 -4.65 12.00
CA ILE A 65 -18.89 -3.35 12.50
C ILE A 65 -19.29 -2.22 11.54
N SER A 66 -19.24 -2.44 10.23
CA SER A 66 -19.63 -1.42 9.24
C SER A 66 -21.14 -1.14 9.17
N LEU A 67 -21.99 -1.90 9.88
CA LEU A 67 -23.40 -1.56 10.08
C LEU A 67 -23.61 -0.43 11.09
N ILE A 68 -22.66 -0.18 12.00
CA ILE A 68 -22.79 0.84 13.07
C ILE A 68 -23.16 2.22 12.49
N PRO A 69 -22.48 2.76 11.45
CA PRO A 69 -22.87 4.02 10.82
C PRO A 69 -24.30 4.03 10.30
N LEU A 70 -24.80 2.91 9.78
CA LEU A 70 -26.17 2.80 9.27
C LEU A 70 -27.20 2.83 10.39
N ILE A 71 -26.89 2.24 11.53
CA ILE A 71 -27.71 2.33 12.73
C ILE A 71 -27.74 3.79 13.23
N PHE A 72 -26.59 4.47 13.22
CA PHE A 72 -26.49 5.88 13.60
C PHE A 72 -27.31 6.83 12.73
N LEU A 73 -27.56 6.50 11.45
CA LEU A 73 -28.49 7.27 10.60
C LEU A 73 -29.91 7.37 11.18
N LYS A 74 -30.32 6.49 12.10
CA LYS A 74 -31.62 6.61 12.80
C LYS A 74 -31.58 7.54 14.01
N PHE A 75 -30.42 7.69 14.66
CA PHE A 75 -30.25 8.46 15.89
C PHE A 75 -29.78 9.88 15.60
N ASP A 76 -28.64 10.01 14.91
CA ASP A 76 -28.07 11.30 14.53
C ASP A 76 -27.33 11.18 13.19
N ILE A 77 -27.99 11.67 12.14
CA ILE A 77 -27.53 11.56 10.76
C ILE A 77 -26.22 12.32 10.54
N LYS A 78 -26.01 13.41 11.28
CA LYS A 78 -24.86 14.31 11.11
C LYS A 78 -23.54 13.61 11.43
N TYR A 79 -23.52 12.74 12.45
CA TYR A 79 -22.31 12.04 12.89
C TYR A 79 -22.08 10.70 12.18
N ALA A 80 -23.10 10.14 11.52
CA ALA A 80 -23.02 8.84 10.89
C ALA A 80 -21.87 8.72 9.85
N PRO A 81 -21.61 9.73 8.97
CA PRO A 81 -20.49 9.65 8.03
C PRO A 81 -19.13 9.71 8.72
N ALA A 82 -19.00 10.49 9.80
CA ALA A 82 -17.74 10.61 10.54
C ALA A 82 -17.38 9.29 11.23
N ILE A 83 -18.36 8.65 11.87
CA ILE A 83 -18.21 7.31 12.46
C ILE A 83 -17.91 6.28 11.37
N GLY A 84 -18.59 6.37 10.22
CA GLY A 84 -18.32 5.51 9.07
C GLY A 84 -16.91 5.64 8.54
N MET A 85 -16.38 6.85 8.42
CA MET A 85 -15.01 7.10 8.01
C MET A 85 -14.00 6.53 9.00
N LEU A 86 -14.24 6.67 10.30
CA LEU A 86 -13.38 6.10 11.33
C LEU A 86 -13.36 4.57 11.26
N ILE A 87 -14.54 3.93 11.13
CA ILE A 87 -14.65 2.48 10.98
C ILE A 87 -13.97 2.00 9.70
N PHE A 88 -14.19 2.70 8.58
CA PHE A 88 -13.56 2.39 7.30
C PHE A 88 -12.03 2.50 7.39
N TYR A 89 -11.52 3.52 8.08
CA TYR A 89 -10.08 3.66 8.33
C TYR A 89 -9.53 2.49 9.15
N VAL A 90 -10.22 2.10 10.23
CA VAL A 90 -9.84 0.92 11.03
C VAL A 90 -9.83 -0.34 10.16
N PHE A 91 -10.84 -0.53 9.31
CA PHE A 91 -10.87 -1.64 8.34
C PHE A 91 -9.66 -1.62 7.39
N LEU A 92 -9.30 -0.48 6.82
CA LEU A 92 -8.11 -0.37 5.96
C LEU A 92 -6.83 -0.72 6.73
N ALA A 93 -6.68 -0.19 7.94
CA ALA A 93 -5.46 -0.36 8.75
C ALA A 93 -5.30 -1.78 9.31
N THR A 94 -6.40 -2.44 9.68
CA THR A 94 -6.37 -3.72 10.41
C THR A 94 -6.74 -4.94 9.58
N ALA A 95 -7.41 -4.76 8.44
CA ALA A 95 -7.79 -5.86 7.56
C ALA A 95 -7.00 -5.82 6.25
N ILE A 96 -7.09 -4.72 5.52
CA ILE A 96 -6.48 -4.61 4.18
C ILE A 96 -4.96 -4.53 4.26
N LEU A 97 -4.41 -3.71 5.17
CA LEU A 97 -2.97 -3.56 5.27
C LEU A 97 -2.26 -4.87 5.69
N PRO A 98 -2.72 -5.60 6.72
CA PRO A 98 -2.12 -6.90 7.05
C PRO A 98 -2.24 -7.92 5.91
N TYR A 99 -3.37 -7.95 5.19
CA TYR A 99 -3.52 -8.77 4.00
C TYR A 99 -2.43 -8.45 2.96
N LEU A 100 -2.17 -7.17 2.68
CA LEU A 100 -1.14 -6.75 1.73
C LEU A 100 0.29 -7.02 2.19
N GLU A 101 0.56 -6.93 3.49
CA GLU A 101 1.88 -7.21 4.05
C GLU A 101 2.30 -8.67 3.80
N THR A 102 1.35 -9.62 3.67
CA THR A 102 1.68 -11.02 3.29
C THR A 102 2.35 -11.13 1.90
N TYR A 103 2.05 -10.19 0.99
CA TYR A 103 2.63 -10.12 -0.35
C TYR A 103 3.89 -9.24 -0.42
N ARG A 104 4.21 -8.51 0.67
CA ARG A 104 5.28 -7.51 0.70
C ARG A 104 6.62 -8.10 1.12
N GLN A 105 7.08 -9.08 0.35
CA GLN A 105 8.31 -9.85 0.64
C GLN A 105 9.61 -9.02 0.53
N THR A 106 9.55 -7.79 0.01
CA THR A 106 10.69 -6.86 -0.06
C THR A 106 11.31 -6.58 1.31
N LYS A 107 10.49 -6.56 2.38
CA LYS A 107 10.98 -6.41 3.76
C LYS A 107 11.85 -7.59 4.18
N ASN A 108 11.37 -8.81 3.92
CA ASN A 108 12.07 -10.06 4.26
C ASN A 108 13.38 -10.19 3.48
N LEU A 109 13.38 -9.78 2.21
CA LEU A 109 14.59 -9.69 1.40
C LEU A 109 15.61 -8.71 2.02
N GLY A 110 15.17 -7.50 2.40
CA GLY A 110 16.05 -6.51 3.02
C GLY A 110 16.69 -7.00 4.32
N GLN A 111 15.89 -7.64 5.19
CA GLN A 111 16.38 -8.26 6.42
C GLN A 111 17.39 -9.38 6.14
N PHE A 112 17.10 -10.25 5.17
CA PHE A 112 18.02 -11.33 4.77
C PHE A 112 19.37 -10.80 4.29
N ILE A 113 19.39 -9.69 3.52
CA ILE A 113 20.65 -9.06 3.09
C ILE A 113 21.44 -8.51 4.27
N LYS A 114 20.74 -7.92 5.26
CA LYS A 114 21.37 -7.41 6.48
C LYS A 114 21.96 -8.54 7.33
N GLU A 115 21.30 -9.69 7.39
CA GLU A 115 21.80 -10.88 8.08
C GLU A 115 22.99 -11.52 7.34
N LEU A 116 22.95 -11.54 6.01
CA LEU A 116 23.99 -12.13 5.17
C LEU A 116 25.31 -11.34 5.23
N ASP A 117 25.22 -10.01 5.35
CA ASP A 117 26.38 -9.12 5.48
C ASP A 117 26.11 -8.04 6.55
N PRO A 118 26.25 -8.35 7.84
CA PRO A 118 25.94 -7.42 8.92
C PRO A 118 26.82 -6.17 8.94
N LYS A 119 28.04 -6.27 8.40
CA LYS A 119 29.02 -5.18 8.37
C LYS A 119 28.87 -4.27 7.15
N GLY A 120 28.15 -4.70 6.12
CA GLY A 120 27.95 -3.93 4.89
C GLY A 120 29.22 -3.84 4.04
N GLU A 121 30.07 -4.86 4.09
CA GLU A 121 31.35 -4.88 3.37
C GLU A 121 31.15 -5.07 1.86
N TYR A 122 30.09 -5.78 1.47
CA TYR A 122 29.81 -6.07 0.07
C TYR A 122 28.95 -4.99 -0.58
N LYS A 123 29.41 -4.48 -1.73
CA LYS A 123 28.54 -3.69 -2.62
C LYS A 123 27.31 -4.53 -3.00
N THR A 124 26.13 -3.92 -2.97
CA THR A 124 24.88 -4.63 -3.30
C THR A 124 24.33 -4.12 -4.61
N TYR A 125 24.16 -5.00 -5.58
CA TYR A 125 23.63 -4.72 -6.92
C TYR A 125 22.24 -5.35 -7.08
N GLN A 126 21.37 -4.66 -7.83
CA GLN A 126 20.09 -5.20 -8.25
C GLN A 126 19.99 -5.22 -9.79
N VAL A 127 19.76 -6.41 -10.35
CA VAL A 127 19.70 -6.67 -11.79
C VAL A 127 18.28 -7.03 -12.19
N GLY A 128 17.80 -6.45 -13.30
CA GLY A 128 16.43 -6.62 -13.78
C GLY A 128 15.51 -5.50 -13.28
N HIS A 129 14.77 -5.74 -12.20
CA HIS A 129 13.82 -4.76 -11.65
C HIS A 129 14.30 -4.17 -10.32
N PHE A 130 14.24 -2.84 -10.22
CA PHE A 130 14.64 -2.11 -9.01
C PHE A 130 13.46 -1.89 -8.06
N HIS A 131 13.58 -2.41 -6.84
CA HIS A 131 12.56 -2.23 -5.80
C HIS A 131 12.88 -0.98 -4.97
N HIS A 132 12.07 0.07 -5.12
CA HIS A 132 12.31 1.37 -4.49
C HIS A 132 12.33 1.35 -2.95
N SER A 133 11.62 0.41 -2.33
CA SER A 133 11.57 0.25 -0.87
C SER A 133 12.75 -0.55 -0.31
N LEU A 134 13.49 -1.28 -1.16
CA LEU A 134 14.53 -2.20 -0.72
C LEU A 134 15.74 -1.52 -0.05
N PRO A 135 16.26 -0.36 -0.50
CA PRO A 135 17.33 0.35 0.19
C PRO A 135 16.99 0.71 1.64
N PHE A 136 15.71 1.00 1.91
CA PHE A 136 15.23 1.30 3.26
C PHE A 136 15.27 0.05 4.14
N TYR A 137 14.79 -1.10 3.66
CA TYR A 137 14.76 -2.34 4.45
C TYR A 137 16.12 -3.01 4.60
N ALA A 138 17.02 -2.87 3.62
CA ALA A 138 18.38 -3.40 3.68
C ALA A 138 19.37 -2.45 4.39
N GLU A 139 18.91 -1.24 4.76
CA GLU A 139 19.70 -0.17 5.39
C GLU A 139 21.03 0.14 4.65
N ARG A 140 21.04 -0.01 3.33
CA ARG A 140 22.23 0.20 2.50
C ARG A 140 21.88 0.70 1.11
N LYS A 141 22.86 1.31 0.45
CA LYS A 141 22.74 1.73 -0.94
C LYS A 141 22.70 0.51 -1.86
N ILE A 142 21.69 0.45 -2.72
CA ILE A 142 21.57 -0.59 -3.74
C ILE A 142 21.90 0.03 -5.09
N ILE A 143 22.91 -0.52 -5.73
CA ILE A 143 23.39 -0.10 -7.03
C ILE A 143 22.48 -0.74 -8.08
N ARG A 144 22.04 0.07 -9.05
CA ARG A 144 21.19 -0.33 -10.16
C ARG A 144 21.83 0.08 -11.46
N ASP A 145 21.39 -0.54 -12.56
CA ASP A 145 21.81 -0.21 -13.93
C ASP A 145 23.33 -0.33 -14.16
N GLN A 146 24.02 -1.12 -13.34
CA GLN A 146 25.44 -1.43 -13.45
C GLN A 146 25.64 -2.94 -13.42
N THR A 147 26.62 -3.42 -14.18
CA THR A 147 27.05 -4.81 -14.14
C THR A 147 27.65 -5.14 -12.78
N PRO A 148 27.22 -6.22 -12.11
CA PRO A 148 27.80 -6.60 -10.83
C PRO A 148 29.29 -6.88 -10.92
N GLU A 149 30.06 -6.36 -9.96
CA GLU A 149 31.48 -6.65 -9.79
C GLU A 149 31.66 -7.96 -8.99
N LYS A 150 32.78 -8.66 -9.17
CA LYS A 150 33.14 -9.79 -8.29
C LYS A 150 33.29 -9.32 -6.85
N ASN A 151 33.10 -10.24 -5.90
CA ASN A 151 33.06 -9.97 -4.48
C ASN A 151 31.93 -8.98 -4.11
N SER A 152 30.71 -9.24 -4.58
CA SER A 152 29.54 -8.38 -4.32
C SER A 152 28.26 -9.20 -4.06
N LEU A 153 27.26 -8.54 -3.45
CA LEU A 153 25.93 -9.11 -3.28
C LEU A 153 25.07 -8.76 -4.49
N VAL A 154 24.45 -9.76 -5.10
CA VAL A 154 23.63 -9.56 -6.30
C VAL A 154 22.21 -10.07 -6.05
N ILE A 155 21.25 -9.19 -6.31
CA ILE A 155 19.83 -9.47 -6.29
C ILE A 155 19.36 -9.42 -7.73
N PHE A 156 18.83 -10.51 -8.26
CA PHE A 156 18.52 -10.59 -9.68
C PHE A 156 17.18 -11.26 -9.93
N GLU A 157 16.45 -10.77 -10.93
CA GLU A 157 15.29 -11.49 -11.45
C GLU A 157 15.77 -12.79 -12.12
N ILE A 158 15.13 -13.92 -11.82
CA ILE A 158 15.52 -15.22 -12.40
C ILE A 158 15.50 -15.13 -13.93
N GLY A 159 16.58 -15.57 -14.58
CA GLY A 159 16.78 -15.48 -16.02
C GLY A 159 17.31 -14.12 -16.53
N LYS A 160 17.68 -13.19 -15.63
CA LYS A 160 18.34 -11.91 -15.99
C LYS A 160 19.81 -11.86 -15.60
N PHE A 161 20.31 -12.82 -14.85
CA PHE A 161 21.70 -12.91 -14.43
C PHE A 161 22.08 -14.37 -14.20
N ASP A 162 23.13 -14.82 -14.89
CA ASP A 162 23.62 -16.20 -14.83
C ASP A 162 24.99 -16.31 -14.14
N GLY A 163 25.47 -15.20 -13.54
CA GLY A 163 26.80 -15.13 -12.93
C GLY A 163 26.93 -15.85 -11.58
N CYS A 164 25.83 -16.31 -11.00
CA CYS A 164 25.82 -17.03 -9.72
C CYS A 164 24.52 -17.83 -9.54
N GLU A 165 24.58 -18.88 -8.72
CA GLU A 165 23.38 -19.57 -8.27
C GLU A 165 22.72 -18.84 -7.09
N PRO A 166 21.37 -18.78 -7.04
CA PRO A 166 20.67 -18.11 -5.96
C PRO A 166 20.75 -18.91 -4.66
N ILE A 167 21.30 -18.30 -3.60
CA ILE A 167 21.32 -18.83 -2.23
C ILE A 167 19.90 -18.89 -1.67
N LYS A 168 19.10 -17.87 -1.97
CA LYS A 168 17.70 -17.77 -1.56
C LYS A 168 16.87 -17.08 -2.63
N ARG A 169 15.62 -17.50 -2.75
CA ARG A 169 14.66 -16.94 -3.71
C ARG A 169 13.52 -16.23 -2.99
N PHE A 170 13.04 -15.17 -3.61
CA PHE A 170 11.95 -14.33 -3.12
C PHE A 170 10.97 -14.03 -4.24
N TYR A 171 9.68 -14.11 -3.96
CA TYR A 171 8.64 -13.73 -4.91
C TYR A 171 8.24 -12.27 -4.66
N LEU A 172 8.64 -11.37 -5.55
CA LEU A 172 8.53 -9.92 -5.34
C LEU A 172 7.61 -9.27 -6.37
N TYR A 173 6.90 -8.24 -5.92
CA TYR A 173 6.03 -7.43 -6.76
C TYR A 173 6.84 -6.38 -7.55
N LYS A 174 6.71 -6.40 -8.88
CA LYS A 174 7.39 -5.49 -9.82
C LYS A 174 6.63 -4.18 -10.07
N GLY A 175 5.42 -4.05 -9.54
CA GLY A 175 4.66 -2.81 -9.64
C GLY A 175 5.07 -1.80 -8.56
N SER A 176 4.48 -0.62 -8.63
CA SER A 176 4.68 0.39 -7.58
C SER A 176 3.70 0.13 -6.42
N GLU A 177 4.23 -0.22 -5.24
CA GLU A 177 3.46 -0.41 -4.00
C GLU A 177 2.66 0.85 -3.61
N SER A 178 3.10 2.05 -4.01
CA SER A 178 2.40 3.31 -3.72
C SER A 178 1.06 3.45 -4.45
N ARG A 179 0.82 2.65 -5.49
CA ARG A 179 -0.47 2.59 -6.19
C ARG A 179 -1.37 1.57 -5.50
N LEU A 180 -1.83 1.90 -4.29
CA LEU A 180 -2.53 0.99 -3.37
C LEU A 180 -3.60 0.12 -4.06
N PHE A 181 -4.55 0.71 -4.78
CA PHE A 181 -5.61 -0.05 -5.47
C PHE A 181 -5.07 -1.02 -6.52
N LYS A 182 -4.04 -0.61 -7.28
CA LYS A 182 -3.43 -1.49 -8.28
C LYS A 182 -2.69 -2.64 -7.60
N PHE A 183 -1.90 -2.34 -6.58
CA PHE A 183 -1.20 -3.34 -5.80
C PHE A 183 -2.18 -4.34 -5.17
N LEU A 184 -3.25 -3.86 -4.56
CA LEU A 184 -4.30 -4.68 -3.97
C LEU A 184 -4.95 -5.65 -4.97
N MET A 185 -5.28 -5.16 -6.16
CA MET A 185 -5.85 -6.00 -7.21
C MET A 185 -4.85 -7.00 -7.79
N ASP A 186 -3.60 -6.57 -7.98
CA ASP A 186 -2.54 -7.42 -8.50
C ASP A 186 -2.17 -8.53 -7.50
N SER A 187 -2.14 -8.24 -6.20
CA SER A 187 -1.92 -9.22 -5.12
C SER A 187 -2.98 -10.31 -5.10
N LYS A 188 -4.28 -9.97 -5.17
CA LYS A 188 -5.35 -10.98 -5.23
C LYS A 188 -5.30 -11.81 -6.51
N LYS A 189 -4.88 -11.21 -7.63
CA LYS A 189 -4.81 -11.88 -8.94
C LYS A 189 -3.47 -12.61 -9.19
N GLY A 190 -2.49 -12.49 -8.29
CA GLY A 190 -1.14 -13.02 -8.50
C GLY A 190 -0.43 -12.43 -9.73
N ARG A 191 -0.64 -11.15 -10.04
CA ARG A 191 -0.09 -10.49 -11.26
C ARG A 191 1.06 -9.56 -10.92
N ASN A 192 1.95 -9.35 -11.89
CA ASN A 192 3.12 -8.47 -11.76
C ASN A 192 4.07 -8.87 -10.63
N PHE A 193 4.14 -10.16 -10.30
CA PHE A 193 5.17 -10.72 -9.43
C PHE A 193 6.17 -11.51 -10.28
N SER A 194 7.42 -11.47 -9.86
CA SER A 194 8.49 -12.32 -10.42
C SER A 194 9.32 -12.91 -9.29
N GLU A 195 10.02 -13.99 -9.59
CA GLU A 195 10.99 -14.58 -8.69
C GLU A 195 12.34 -13.85 -8.80
N PHE A 196 12.93 -13.54 -7.65
CA PHE A 196 14.23 -12.91 -7.50
C PHE A 196 15.14 -13.81 -6.69
N GLY A 197 16.36 -14.02 -7.18
CA GLY A 197 17.45 -14.67 -6.47
C GLY A 197 18.33 -13.66 -5.74
N VAL A 198 18.94 -14.11 -4.64
CA VAL A 198 20.06 -13.42 -3.98
C VAL A 198 21.26 -14.34 -4.00
N CYS A 199 22.43 -13.82 -4.36
CA CYS A 199 23.68 -14.55 -4.28
C CYS A 199 24.84 -13.65 -3.82
N VAL A 200 25.91 -14.31 -3.38
CA VAL A 200 27.24 -13.70 -3.24
C VAL A 200 28.01 -14.03 -4.51
N TYR A 201 28.32 -13.03 -5.32
CA TYR A 201 29.08 -13.20 -6.55
C TYR A 201 30.57 -13.14 -6.21
N LEU A 202 31.24 -14.31 -6.24
CA LEU A 202 32.66 -14.48 -5.92
C LEU A 202 33.56 -14.27 -7.14
#